data_AF-X1BVW1-F1
#
_entry.id   AF-X1BVW1-F1
#
_cell.length_a   1.000
_cell.length_b   1.000
_cell.length_c   1.000
_cell.angle_alpha   90.00
_cell.angle_beta   90.00
_cell.angle_gamma   90.00
#
_symmetry.space_group_name_H-M   'P 1'
#
loop_
_entity.id
_entity.type
_entity.pdbx_description
1 polymer ?
#
loop_
_entity_poly.entity_id
_entity_poly.type
_entity_poly.pdbx_seq_one_letter_code
_entity_poly.pdbx_strand_id
1 'polypeptide(L)' 'MSELSRQKAAQAWCTPETSGITMIPELAEAFANILDDIWSRPWLGNATTGELIEELKARSDLTYKTIG' A
#
# COMPACT_ATOMS: atom_id res chain seq x y z
N MET A 1 2.22 0.92 -11.63
CA MET A 1 2.55 -0.45 -11.21
C MET A 1 4.04 -0.59 -11.02
N SER A 2 4.49 -0.65 -9.77
CA SER A 2 5.87 -0.99 -9.43
C SER A 2 6.16 -2.48 -9.64
N GLU A 3 7.45 -2.79 -9.86
CA GLU A 3 7.94 -4.18 -9.97
C GLU A 3 7.70 -4.97 -8.67
N LEU A 4 7.77 -4.31 -7.51
CA LEU A 4 7.50 -4.91 -6.21
C LEU A 4 6.07 -5.43 -6.11
N SER A 5 5.08 -4.66 -6.58
CA SER A 5 3.68 -5.07 -6.56
C SER A 5 3.41 -6.29 -7.43
N ARG A 6 4.08 -6.41 -8.60
CA ARG A 6 4.01 -7.63 -9.44
C ARG A 6 4.56 -8.85 -8.73
N GLN A 7 5.75 -8.73 -8.14
CA GLN A 7 6.40 -9.84 -7.44
C GLN A 7 5.57 -10.30 -6.24
N LYS A 8 4.91 -9.38 -5.55
CA LYS A 8 4.07 -9.67 -4.39
C LYS A 8 2.73 -10.29 -4.79
N ALA A 9 2.12 -9.84 -5.88
CA ALA A 9 0.96 -10.51 -6.45
C ALA A 9 1.30 -11.96 -6.85
N ALA A 10 2.44 -12.18 -7.51
CA ALA A 10 2.90 -13.52 -7.86
C ALA A 10 3.20 -14.39 -6.62
N GLN A 11 3.84 -13.83 -5.59
CA GLN A 11 4.10 -14.53 -4.34
C GLN A 11 2.80 -14.96 -3.65
N ALA A 12 1.81 -14.08 -3.57
CA ALA A 12 0.50 -14.38 -2.99
C ALA A 12 -0.28 -15.41 -3.81
N TRP A 13 -0.01 -15.50 -5.12
CA TRP A 13 -0.62 -16.49 -5.99
C TRP A 13 0.06 -17.86 -5.93
N CYS A 14 1.33 -17.97 -5.55
CA CYS A 14 2.04 -19.25 -5.53
C CYS A 14 1.87 -20.00 -4.18
N THR A 15 0.64 -20.40 -3.84
CA THR A 15 0.31 -21.18 -2.63
C THR A 15 -0.08 -22.62 -2.98
N PRO A 16 -0.15 -23.54 -2.00
CA PRO A 16 -0.61 -24.91 -2.25
C PRO A 16 -2.01 -24.98 -2.89
N GLU A 17 -2.93 -24.11 -2.48
CA GLU A 17 -4.32 -24.06 -2.94
C GLU A 17 -4.44 -23.65 -4.41
N THR A 18 -3.48 -22.89 -4.93
CA THR A 18 -3.43 -22.36 -6.30
C THR A 18 -2.38 -23.05 -7.16
N SER A 19 -1.68 -24.06 -6.63
CA SER A 19 -0.55 -24.75 -7.29
C SER A 19 -0.88 -25.37 -8.66
N GLY A 20 -2.14 -25.74 -8.88
CA GLY A 20 -2.64 -26.27 -10.16
C GLY A 20 -3.31 -25.22 -11.05
N ILE A 21 -3.36 -23.95 -10.63
CA ILE A 21 -4.09 -22.89 -11.29
C ILE A 21 -3.10 -21.93 -11.93
N THR A 22 -3.12 -21.87 -13.26
CA THR A 22 -2.34 -20.87 -14.00
C THR A 22 -2.90 -19.48 -13.70
N MET A 23 -2.04 -18.57 -13.25
CA MET A 23 -2.43 -17.19 -13.04
C MET A 23 -2.80 -16.53 -14.37
N ILE A 24 -3.98 -15.91 -14.41
CA ILE A 24 -4.43 -15.14 -15.57
C ILE A 24 -3.68 -13.79 -15.57
N PRO A 25 -2.93 -13.44 -16.65
CA PRO A 25 -2.11 -12.23 -16.67
C PRO A 25 -2.88 -10.93 -16.36
N GLU A 26 -4.10 -10.80 -16.86
CA GLU A 26 -4.96 -9.63 -16.67
C GLU A 26 -5.38 -9.48 -15.20
N LEU A 27 -5.63 -10.59 -14.51
CA LEU A 27 -5.91 -10.57 -13.07
C LEU A 27 -4.66 -10.20 -12.27
N ALA A 28 -3.50 -10.72 -12.66
CA ALA A 28 -2.24 -10.39 -12.01
C ALA A 28 -1.93 -8.89 -12.09
N GLU A 29 -2.17 -8.28 -13.25
CA GLU A 29 -1.99 -6.85 -13.46
C GLU A 29 -3.00 -6.02 -12.65
N ALA A 30 -4.27 -6.45 -12.59
CA ALA A 30 -5.27 -5.81 -11.74
C ALA A 30 -4.89 -5.86 -10.25
N PHE A 31 -4.45 -7.00 -9.73
CA PHE A 31 -4.00 -7.14 -8.34
C PHE A 31 -2.76 -6.30 -8.06
N ALA A 32 -1.78 -6.32 -8.95
CA ALA A 32 -0.57 -5.53 -8.79
C ALA A 32 -0.85 -4.02 -8.82
N ASN A 33 -1.81 -3.54 -9.61
CA ASN A 33 -2.26 -2.15 -9.57
C ASN A 33 -2.93 -1.78 -8.23
N ILE A 34 -3.76 -2.67 -7.66
CA ILE A 34 -4.37 -2.46 -6.34
C ILE A 34 -3.28 -2.37 -5.25
N LEU A 35 -2.30 -3.28 -5.28
CA LEU A 35 -1.18 -3.26 -4.33
C LEU A 35 -0.35 -1.98 -4.46
N ASP A 36 -0.10 -1.53 -5.69
CA ASP A 36 0.62 -0.30 -5.97
C ASP A 36 -0.11 0.94 -5.41
N ASP A 37 -1.44 1.03 -5.60
CA ASP A 37 -2.25 2.12 -5.04
C ASP A 37 -2.25 2.10 -3.51
N ILE A 38 -2.42 0.92 -2.88
CA ILE A 38 -2.44 0.81 -1.43
C ILE A 38 -1.07 1.14 -0.82
N TRP A 39 0.01 0.63 -1.39
CA TRP A 39 1.36 0.82 -0.84
C TRP A 39 1.96 2.18 -1.15
N SER A 40 1.55 2.83 -2.24
CA SER A 40 1.95 4.20 -2.55
C SER A 40 1.23 5.23 -1.69
N ARG A 41 0.16 4.85 -0.98
CA ARG A 41 -0.60 5.77 -0.12
C ARG A 41 -0.01 5.82 1.30
N PRO A 42 0.23 7.00 1.86
CA PRO A 42 0.91 7.20 3.14
C PRO A 42 0.06 6.85 4.38
N TRP A 43 -0.98 6.03 4.25
CA TRP A 43 -1.89 5.75 5.37
C TRP A 43 -1.25 4.79 6.38
N LEU A 44 -0.42 5.36 7.25
CA LEU A 44 0.07 4.91 8.57
C LEU A 44 0.81 3.56 8.66
N GLY A 45 0.49 2.56 7.83
CA GLY A 45 1.14 1.24 7.83
C GLY A 45 2.50 1.21 7.13
N ASN A 46 2.73 2.13 6.17
CA ASN A 46 3.97 2.27 5.41
C ASN A 46 4.63 3.64 5.60
N ALA A 47 4.08 4.50 6.46
CA ALA A 47 4.62 5.83 6.68
C ALA A 47 5.98 5.73 7.38
N THR A 48 6.96 6.46 6.88
CA THR A 48 8.22 6.65 7.59
C THR A 48 7.99 7.41 8.89
N THR A 49 8.90 7.26 9.86
CA THR A 49 8.85 8.04 11.11
C THR A 49 8.78 9.55 10.85
N GLY A 50 9.39 10.05 9.77
CA GLY A 50 9.32 11.45 9.37
C GLY A 50 7.91 11.89 8.95
N GLU A 51 7.27 11.12 8.07
CA GLU A 51 5.90 11.40 7.60
C GLU A 51 4.87 11.32 8.75
N LEU A 52 5.07 10.38 9.67
CA LEU A 52 4.27 10.30 10.90
C LEU A 52 4.43 11.56 11.76
N ILE A 53 5.66 12.07 11.90
CA ILE A 53 5.95 13.29 12.66
C ILE A 53 5.35 14.53 11.97
N GLU A 54 5.41 14.62 10.64
CA GLU A 54 4.81 15.73 9.89
C GLU A 54 3.28 15.76 10.01
N GLU A 55 2.63 14.59 9.90
CA GLU A 55 1.19 14.47 10.10
C GLU A 55 0.79 14.85 11.54
N LEU A 56 1.57 14.43 12.55
CA LEU A 56 1.36 14.81 13.94
C LEU A 56 1.50 16.32 14.16
N LYS A 57 2.51 16.96 13.54
CA LYS A 57 2.70 18.43 13.59
C LYS A 57 1.54 19.19 12.93
N ALA A 58 1.11 18.73 11.74
CA ALA A 58 -0.01 19.36 11.04
C ALA A 58 -1.30 19.33 11.89
N ARG A 59 -1.55 18.22 12.60
CA ARG A 59 -2.70 18.07 13.50
C ARG A 59 -2.56 18.86 14.81
N SER A 60 -1.36 18.99 15.37
CA SER A 60 -1.14 19.85 16.54
C SER A 60 -1.37 21.32 16.21
N ASP A 61 -0.89 21.78 15.05
CA ASP A 61 -1.09 23.17 14.59
C ASP A 61 -2.56 23.47 14.29
N LEU A 62 -3.32 22.50 13.79
CA LEU A 62 -4.77 22.60 13.66
C LEU A 62 -5.42 22.80 15.03
N THR A 63 -5.02 22.03 16.05
CA THR A 63 -5.59 22.13 17.41
C THR A 63 -5.39 23.51 18.03
N TYR A 64 -4.25 24.17 17.78
CA TYR A 64 -4.02 25.55 18.23
C TYR A 64 -4.88 26.59 17.49
N LYS A 65 -5.23 26.36 16.23
CA LYS A 65 -6.08 27.27 15.44
C LYS A 65 -7.56 27.16 15.78
N THR A 66 -8.03 26.02 16.28
CA THR A 66 -9.45 25.82 16.63
C THR A 66 -9.83 26.26 18.06
N ILE A 67 -8.86 26.65 18.89
CA ILE A 67 -9.07 27.20 20.25
C ILE A 67 -8.57 28.65 20.33
N GLY A 68 -8.80 29.43 19.26
CA GLY A 68 -8.56 30.86 19.18
C GLY A 68 -9.85 31.62 18.87
#